data_AF-A0A3A9DTQ3-F1
#
_entry.id   AF-A0A3A9DTQ3-F1
#
_cell.length_a   1.000
_cell.length_b   1.000
_cell.length_c   1.000
_cell.angle_alpha   90.00
_cell.angle_beta   90.00
_cell.angle_gamma   90.00
#
_symmetry.space_group_name_H-M   'P 1'
#
loop_
_entity.id
_entity.type
_entity.pdbx_description
1 polymer ?
#
loop_
_entity_poly.entity_id
_entity_poly.type
_entity_poly.pdbx_seq_one_letter_code
_entity_poly.pdbx_strand_id
1 'polypeptide(L)'
;MDLMHKVPDHSTFSQNRRRRFQEAGILWEIFNEILRKCIDLGIVSGETGVADGSFLPSNVSWDSCYEAVETVQRSTVKYMEEWEAELSSMPGYKEAENVNKKKESLKSRTDPECGYIHQARKKGLGYLTEMTVDTRHGIITGVNCYPANQRESDSILEHLKGQPCKYQEIGLDGG
;
A
#
# COMPACT_ATOMS: atom_id res chain seq x y z
N MET A 1 -14.83 6.97 -26.83
CA MET A 1 -13.88 6.32 -27.74
C MET A 1 -14.64 5.21 -28.44
N ASP A 2 -14.57 5.15 -29.76
CA ASP A 2 -15.13 4.07 -30.55
C ASP A 2 -14.23 2.83 -30.43
N LEU A 3 -14.82 1.64 -30.31
CA LEU A 3 -14.10 0.35 -30.20
C LEU A 3 -13.26 0.05 -31.44
N MET A 4 -13.51 0.75 -32.56
CA MET A 4 -12.82 0.61 -33.83
C MET A 4 -11.57 1.49 -33.97
N HIS A 5 -11.29 2.38 -33.00
CA HIS A 5 -10.10 3.21 -33.05
C HIS A 5 -8.82 2.44 -32.69
N LYS A 6 -7.72 2.82 -33.34
CA LYS A 6 -6.38 2.27 -33.07
C LYS A 6 -6.06 2.41 -31.58
N VAL A 7 -5.63 1.30 -30.98
CA VAL A 7 -5.24 1.27 -29.56
C VAL A 7 -4.13 2.29 -29.31
N PRO A 8 -4.25 3.15 -28.27
CA PRO A 8 -3.21 4.09 -27.93
C PRO A 8 -1.89 3.39 -27.66
N ASP A 9 -0.79 3.98 -28.10
CA ASP A 9 0.55 3.47 -27.80
C ASP A 9 0.80 3.47 -26.28
N HIS A 10 1.62 2.54 -25.80
CA HIS A 10 1.96 2.39 -24.38
C HIS A 10 2.46 3.71 -23.74
N SER A 11 3.20 4.52 -24.51
CA SER A 11 3.67 5.84 -24.07
C SER A 11 2.51 6.78 -23.68
N THR A 12 1.34 6.64 -24.30
CA THR A 12 0.15 7.46 -24.01
C THR A 12 -0.35 7.23 -22.59
N PHE A 13 -0.44 5.97 -22.16
CA PHE A 13 -0.86 5.62 -20.81
C PHE A 13 0.16 6.08 -19.77
N SER A 14 1.45 5.89 -20.05
CA SER A 14 2.54 6.37 -19.18
C SER A 14 2.51 7.89 -19.00
N GLN A 15 2.37 8.66 -20.08
CA GLN A 15 2.30 10.12 -20.02
C GLN A 15 1.02 10.61 -19.35
N ASN A 16 -0.13 9.96 -19.58
CA ASN A 16 -1.37 10.31 -18.90
C ASN A 16 -1.29 10.02 -17.39
N ARG A 17 -0.70 8.89 -16.99
CA ARG A 17 -0.44 8.58 -15.58
C ARG A 17 0.43 9.66 -14.93
N ARG A 18 1.53 10.06 -15.57
CA ARG A 18 2.45 11.07 -15.04
C ARG A 18 1.88 12.50 -15.03
N ARG A 19 1.09 12.89 -16.04
CA ARG A 19 0.70 14.30 -16.22
C ARG A 19 -0.71 14.65 -15.79
N ARG A 20 -1.64 13.68 -15.86
CA ARG A 20 -3.08 13.93 -15.68
C ARG A 20 -3.67 13.19 -14.49
N PHE A 21 -3.19 11.98 -14.20
CA PHE A 21 -3.80 11.10 -13.20
C PHE A 21 -2.95 10.88 -11.95
N GLN A 22 -1.78 11.53 -11.84
CA GLN A 22 -0.84 11.31 -10.74
C GLN A 22 -1.44 11.68 -9.37
N GLU A 23 -2.23 12.75 -9.30
CA GLU A 23 -2.78 13.27 -8.03
C GLU A 23 -4.29 13.08 -7.92
N ALA A 24 -4.95 12.59 -8.97
CA ALA A 24 -6.40 12.69 -9.07
C ALA A 24 -7.16 11.57 -8.34
N GLY A 25 -6.50 10.51 -7.86
CA GLY A 25 -7.16 9.34 -7.25
C GLY A 25 -8.15 8.59 -8.17
N ILE A 26 -8.43 9.11 -9.36
CA ILE A 26 -9.56 8.72 -10.20
C ILE A 26 -9.50 7.28 -10.67
N LEU A 27 -8.30 6.74 -10.90
CA LEU A 27 -8.14 5.32 -11.27
C LEU A 27 -8.56 4.41 -10.12
N TRP A 28 -8.26 4.80 -8.88
CA TRP A 28 -8.67 4.09 -7.68
C TRP A 28 -10.18 4.18 -7.47
N GLU A 29 -10.76 5.37 -7.64
CA GLU A 29 -12.21 5.57 -7.53
C GLU A 29 -12.98 4.76 -8.58
N ILE A 30 -12.56 4.79 -9.84
CA ILE A 30 -13.16 4.01 -10.92
C ILE A 30 -13.05 2.51 -10.63
N PHE A 31 -11.87 2.05 -10.19
CA PHE A 31 -11.66 0.65 -9.83
C PHE A 31 -12.59 0.20 -8.70
N ASN A 32 -12.70 1.01 -7.63
CA ASN A 32 -13.59 0.73 -6.52
C ASN A 32 -15.07 0.73 -6.91
N GLU A 33 -15.49 1.63 -7.81
CA GLU A 33 -16.86 1.62 -8.36
C GLU A 33 -17.15 0.38 -9.21
N ILE A 34 -16.19 -0.08 -10.01
CA ILE A 34 -16.32 -1.34 -10.76
C ILE A 34 -16.44 -2.51 -9.80
N LEU A 35 -15.59 -2.57 -8.76
CA LEU A 35 -15.66 -3.63 -7.76
C LEU A 35 -16.98 -3.64 -7.00
N ARG A 36 -17.50 -2.47 -6.59
CA ARG A 36 -18.82 -2.36 -5.97
C ARG A 36 -19.91 -2.99 -6.84
N LYS A 37 -19.91 -2.68 -8.14
CA LYS A 37 -20.86 -3.29 -9.09
C LYS A 37 -20.65 -4.80 -9.21
N CYS A 38 -19.40 -5.29 -9.21
CA CYS A 38 -19.12 -6.72 -9.23
C CYS A 38 -19.62 -7.44 -7.97
N ILE A 39 -19.56 -6.79 -6.80
CA ILE A 39 -20.13 -7.31 -5.55
C ILE A 39 -21.65 -7.35 -5.64
N ASP A 40 -22.29 -6.26 -6.08
CA ASP A 40 -23.75 -6.17 -6.22
C ASP A 40 -24.30 -7.23 -7.20
N LEU A 41 -23.54 -7.57 -8.22
CA LEU A 41 -23.87 -8.62 -9.20
C LEU A 41 -23.49 -10.04 -8.74
N GLY A 42 -22.88 -10.19 -7.56
CA GLY A 42 -22.45 -11.48 -7.01
C GLY A 42 -21.25 -12.13 -7.74
N ILE A 43 -20.54 -11.37 -8.58
CA ILE A 43 -19.32 -11.81 -9.28
C ILE A 43 -18.15 -11.87 -8.30
N VAL A 44 -18.12 -10.95 -7.33
CA VAL A 44 -17.18 -10.94 -6.21
C VAL A 44 -17.99 -11.20 -4.94
N SER A 45 -17.56 -12.13 -4.08
CA SER A 45 -18.22 -12.35 -2.79
C SER A 45 -17.88 -11.23 -1.81
N GLY A 46 -16.58 -10.92 -1.68
CA GLY A 46 -16.09 -9.91 -0.76
C GLY A 46 -16.17 -10.31 0.72
N GLU A 47 -16.46 -11.59 1.01
CA GLU A 47 -16.59 -12.12 2.38
C GLU A 47 -15.29 -12.79 2.86
N THR A 48 -14.61 -13.53 1.99
CA THR A 48 -13.37 -14.23 2.29
C THR A 48 -12.26 -13.80 1.32
N GLY A 49 -11.15 -13.34 1.87
CA GLY A 49 -10.02 -12.84 1.09
C GLY A 49 -8.71 -13.53 1.45
N VAL A 50 -7.74 -13.46 0.54
CA VAL A 50 -6.32 -13.68 0.86
C VAL A 50 -5.56 -12.44 0.42
N ALA A 51 -4.65 -11.96 1.27
CA ALA A 51 -3.75 -10.88 0.91
C ALA A 51 -2.28 -11.30 1.08
N ASP A 52 -1.47 -10.88 0.11
CA ASP A 52 -0.05 -11.18 0.05
C ASP A 52 0.77 -9.95 -0.40
N GLY A 53 1.96 -9.85 0.19
CA GLY A 53 2.88 -8.73 0.07
C GLY A 53 4.19 -9.13 -0.62
N SER A 54 4.41 -8.66 -1.85
CA SER A 54 5.59 -8.98 -2.65
C SER A 54 6.57 -7.81 -2.76
N PHE A 55 7.87 -8.09 -2.58
CA PHE A 55 8.92 -7.08 -2.79
C PHE A 55 9.22 -6.89 -4.28
N LEU A 56 9.10 -5.64 -4.73
CA LEU A 56 9.40 -5.19 -6.08
C LEU A 56 10.68 -4.33 -6.04
N PRO A 57 11.83 -4.81 -6.53
CA PRO A 57 13.05 -4.03 -6.56
C PRO A 57 12.93 -2.83 -7.51
N SER A 58 13.38 -1.67 -7.07
CA SER A 58 13.47 -0.48 -7.92
C SER A 58 14.68 -0.57 -8.84
N ASN A 59 14.52 -0.07 -10.08
CA ASN A 59 15.62 0.03 -11.03
C ASN A 59 16.44 1.32 -10.78
N VAL A 60 17.23 1.32 -9.72
CA VAL A 60 18.06 2.45 -9.29
C VAL A 60 19.55 2.12 -9.38
N SER A 61 20.35 3.11 -9.79
CA SER A 61 21.82 2.97 -9.79
C SER A 61 22.37 3.18 -8.38
N TRP A 62 23.36 2.40 -7.98
CA TRP A 62 24.10 2.62 -6.74
C TRP A 62 24.72 4.02 -6.66
N ASP A 63 25.19 4.58 -7.79
CA ASP A 63 25.76 5.93 -7.84
C ASP A 63 24.73 7.04 -7.54
N SER A 64 23.44 6.72 -7.70
CA SER A 64 22.35 7.64 -7.38
C SER A 64 21.90 7.55 -5.92
N CYS A 65 22.42 6.58 -5.17
CA CYS A 65 22.04 6.35 -3.79
C CYS A 65 22.81 7.27 -2.83
N TYR A 66 22.16 7.68 -1.75
CA TYR A 66 22.78 8.46 -0.68
C TYR A 66 22.14 8.13 0.67
N GLU A 67 22.89 8.32 1.75
CA GLU A 67 22.40 8.15 3.11
C GLU A 67 21.61 9.39 3.55
N ALA A 68 20.42 9.16 4.08
CA ALA A 68 19.55 10.18 4.65
C ALA A 68 19.27 9.84 6.11
N VAL A 69 19.40 10.85 6.98
CA VAL A 69 19.00 10.77 8.38
C VAL A 69 17.63 11.39 8.52
N GLU A 70 16.63 10.60 8.89
CA GLU A 70 15.28 11.09 9.14
C GLU A 70 14.91 10.94 10.60
N THR A 71 14.29 11.97 11.16
CA THR A 71 13.69 11.90 12.48
C THR A 71 12.34 11.24 12.33
N VAL A 72 12.25 9.97 12.72
CA VAL A 72 11.01 9.21 12.71
C VAL A 72 10.44 9.25 14.12
N GLN A 73 9.23 9.76 14.27
CA GLN A 73 8.47 9.52 15.49
C GLN A 73 8.18 8.03 15.56
N ARG A 74 8.56 7.39 16.67
CA ARG A 74 8.09 6.04 16.96
C ARG A 74 6.62 6.14 17.32
N SER A 75 5.76 6.39 16.33
CA SER A 75 4.33 6.36 16.56
C SER A 75 3.94 4.92 16.92
N THR A 76 3.08 4.83 17.92
CA THR A 76 2.28 3.66 18.17
C THR A 76 1.60 3.26 16.85
N VAL A 77 1.38 1.96 16.60
CA VAL A 77 0.78 1.52 15.32
C VAL A 77 -0.50 2.32 15.07
N LYS A 78 -0.83 2.69 13.82
CA LYS A 78 -2.06 3.43 13.48
C LYS A 78 -3.34 2.81 14.07
N TYR A 79 -3.40 1.47 14.25
CA TYR A 79 -4.50 0.80 14.97
C TYR A 79 -4.53 1.13 16.47
N MET A 80 -3.37 1.36 17.09
CA MET A 80 -3.29 1.77 18.48
C MET A 80 -3.71 3.23 18.66
N GLU A 81 -3.58 4.12 17.68
CA GLU A 81 -4.07 5.51 17.82
C GLU A 81 -5.60 5.54 18.04
N GLU A 82 -6.36 4.74 17.27
CA GLU A 82 -7.82 4.58 17.45
C GLU A 82 -8.15 4.02 18.85
N TRP A 83 -7.35 3.07 19.34
CA TRP A 83 -7.52 2.46 20.66
C TRP A 83 -7.05 3.37 21.81
N GLU A 84 -5.97 4.12 21.63
CA GLU A 84 -5.44 5.10 22.58
C GLU A 84 -6.44 6.23 22.78
N ALA A 85 -7.17 6.63 21.72
CA ALA A 85 -8.26 7.58 21.84
C ALA A 85 -9.39 7.06 22.77
N GLU A 86 -9.80 5.80 22.63
CA GLU A 86 -10.79 5.18 23.53
C GLU A 86 -10.26 5.03 24.96
N LEU A 87 -9.00 4.58 25.11
CA LEU A 87 -8.33 4.40 26.39
C LEU A 87 -8.04 5.71 27.12
N SER A 88 -7.86 6.82 26.39
CA SER A 88 -7.63 8.14 26.99
C SER A 88 -8.78 8.60 27.89
N SER A 89 -9.98 8.06 27.66
CA SER A 89 -11.17 8.33 28.47
C SER A 89 -11.27 7.44 29.72
N MET A 90 -10.40 6.44 29.86
CA MET A 90 -10.41 5.52 31.01
C MET A 90 -9.58 6.05 32.19
N PRO A 91 -10.11 5.95 33.42
CA PRO A 91 -9.36 6.37 34.61
C PRO A 91 -8.12 5.48 34.83
N GLY A 92 -6.96 6.12 34.91
CA GLY A 92 -5.66 5.45 35.13
C GLY A 92 -4.83 5.23 33.86
N TYR A 93 -5.35 5.60 32.69
CA TYR A 93 -4.56 5.62 31.45
C TYR A 93 -3.44 6.67 31.52
N LYS A 94 -2.25 6.31 31.03
CA LYS A 94 -1.12 7.22 30.86
C LYS A 94 -0.65 7.10 29.42
N GLU A 95 -0.70 8.20 28.70
CA GLU A 95 -0.20 8.30 27.34
C GLU A 95 1.30 7.99 27.31
N ALA A 96 1.71 7.13 26.38
CA ALA A 96 3.11 6.83 26.18
C ALA A 96 3.81 8.05 25.56
N GLU A 97 5.00 8.40 26.05
CA GLU A 97 5.76 9.49 25.45
C GLU A 97 6.21 9.12 24.03
N ASN A 98 5.89 9.98 23.07
CA ASN A 98 6.35 9.85 21.69
C ASN A 98 7.86 10.13 21.62
N VAL A 99 8.66 9.06 21.52
CA VAL A 99 10.12 9.17 21.42
C VAL A 99 10.52 9.35 19.95
N ASN A 100 11.08 10.51 19.63
CA ASN A 100 11.74 10.77 18.35
C ASN A 100 13.02 9.93 18.24
N LYS A 101 13.14 9.12 17.20
CA LYS A 101 14.37 8.39 16.88
C LYS A 101 14.92 8.84 15.54
N LYS A 102 16.23 9.08 15.48
CA LYS A 102 16.93 9.24 14.21
C LYS A 102 17.08 7.87 13.56
N LYS A 103 16.62 7.73 12.33
CA LYS A 103 16.79 6.53 11.51
C LYS A 103 17.62 6.90 10.29
N GLU A 104 18.76 6.22 10.15
CA GLU A 104 19.55 6.26 8.92
C GLU A 104 18.92 5.34 7.89
N SER A 105 18.76 5.82 6.67
CA SER A 105 18.22 5.04 5.56
C SER A 105 18.92 5.39 4.26
N LEU A 106 19.05 4.40 3.39
CA LEU A 106 19.51 4.62 2.02
C LEU A 106 18.34 5.13 1.18
N LYS A 107 18.55 6.18 0.40
CA LYS A 107 17.59 6.75 -0.55
C LYS A 107 18.20 6.87 -1.94
N SER A 108 17.35 7.00 -2.96
CA SER A 108 17.77 7.24 -4.35
C SER A 108 17.43 8.64 -4.81
N ARG A 109 18.33 9.28 -5.58
CA ARG A 109 18.06 10.55 -6.27
C ARG A 109 17.17 10.38 -7.49
N THR A 110 17.21 9.22 -8.15
CA THR A 110 16.43 8.96 -9.37
C THR A 110 15.02 8.45 -9.05
N ASP A 111 14.84 7.85 -7.87
CA ASP A 111 13.56 7.38 -7.37
C ASP A 111 13.44 7.67 -5.86
N PRO A 112 13.07 8.90 -5.46
CA PRO A 112 13.00 9.29 -4.05
C PRO A 112 11.91 8.57 -3.23
N GLU A 113 10.92 7.99 -3.92
CA GLU A 113 9.76 7.34 -3.30
C GLU A 113 10.04 5.87 -2.93
N CYS A 114 11.12 5.27 -3.44
CA CYS A 114 11.48 3.91 -3.06
C CYS A 114 12.02 3.84 -1.63
N GLY A 115 11.73 2.73 -0.96
CA GLY A 115 12.21 2.46 0.40
C GLY A 115 13.32 1.42 0.40
N TYR A 116 14.29 1.55 1.31
CA TYR A 116 15.29 0.52 1.53
C TYR A 116 14.78 -0.52 2.54
N ILE A 117 14.85 -1.79 2.16
CA ILE A 117 14.53 -2.94 3.03
C ILE A 117 15.77 -3.79 3.30
N HIS A 118 15.85 -4.33 4.52
CA HIS A 118 16.90 -5.24 4.94
C HIS A 118 16.33 -6.37 5.81
N GLN A 119 15.71 -7.35 5.15
CA GLN A 119 15.21 -8.59 5.75
C GLN A 119 15.99 -9.79 5.21
N ALA A 120 15.81 -10.97 5.80
CA ALA A 120 16.54 -12.18 5.43
C ALA A 120 16.39 -12.56 3.93
N ARG A 121 15.19 -12.36 3.36
CA ARG A 121 14.87 -12.70 1.96
C ARG A 121 14.79 -11.50 1.02
N LYS A 122 14.55 -10.29 1.55
CA LYS A 122 14.29 -9.06 0.81
C LYS A 122 15.36 -8.02 1.18
N LYS A 123 16.24 -7.63 0.24
CA LYS A 123 17.27 -6.60 0.47
C LYS A 123 17.41 -5.68 -0.73
N GLY A 124 17.38 -4.37 -0.50
CA GLY A 124 17.59 -3.36 -1.53
C GLY A 124 16.60 -2.22 -1.48
N LEU A 125 16.71 -1.30 -2.44
CA LEU A 125 15.73 -0.25 -2.68
C LEU A 125 14.58 -0.79 -3.53
N GLY A 126 13.35 -0.48 -3.13
CA GLY A 126 12.17 -0.94 -3.84
C GLY A 126 10.86 -0.57 -3.16
N TYR A 127 9.84 -1.34 -3.54
CA TYR A 127 8.48 -1.21 -3.05
C TYR A 127 7.98 -2.56 -2.52
N LEU A 128 6.98 -2.51 -1.65
CA LEU A 128 6.18 -3.64 -1.23
C LEU A 128 4.82 -3.51 -1.91
N THR A 129 4.42 -4.54 -2.62
CA THR A 129 3.17 -4.59 -3.37
C THR A 129 2.21 -5.46 -2.57
N GLU A 130 1.13 -4.87 -2.07
CA GLU A 130 0.06 -5.59 -1.38
C GLU A 130 -1.05 -5.89 -2.39
N MET A 131 -1.46 -7.15 -2.47
CA MET A 131 -2.55 -7.59 -3.34
C MET A 131 -3.55 -8.41 -2.55
N THR A 132 -4.84 -8.14 -2.74
CA THR A 132 -5.93 -8.92 -2.15
C THR A 132 -6.74 -9.61 -3.24
N VAL A 133 -7.16 -10.85 -2.97
CA VAL A 133 -7.96 -11.70 -3.88
C VAL A 133 -9.18 -12.26 -3.14
N ASP A 134 -10.35 -12.17 -3.76
CA ASP A 134 -11.55 -12.91 -3.36
C ASP A 134 -11.38 -14.39 -3.63
N THR A 135 -11.44 -15.22 -2.59
CA THR A 135 -11.12 -16.65 -2.71
C THR A 135 -12.21 -17.46 -3.38
N ARG A 136 -13.45 -16.96 -3.41
CA ARG A 136 -14.58 -17.67 -3.99
C ARG A 136 -14.50 -17.75 -5.51
N HIS A 137 -14.11 -16.65 -6.15
CA HIS A 137 -14.05 -16.56 -7.61
C HIS A 137 -12.64 -16.27 -8.15
N GLY A 138 -11.64 -16.07 -7.28
CA GLY A 138 -10.26 -15.81 -7.68
C GLY A 138 -10.06 -14.41 -8.29
N ILE A 139 -10.85 -13.43 -7.87
CA ILE A 139 -10.83 -12.08 -8.45
C ILE A 139 -10.00 -11.16 -7.57
N ILE A 140 -9.08 -10.41 -8.18
CA ILE A 140 -8.29 -9.38 -7.50
C ILE A 140 -9.20 -8.22 -7.10
N THR A 141 -9.22 -7.90 -5.81
CA THR A 141 -10.06 -6.86 -5.21
C THR A 141 -9.27 -5.63 -4.78
N GLY A 142 -7.95 -5.70 -4.79
CA GLY A 142 -7.10 -4.56 -4.50
C GLY A 142 -5.65 -4.81 -4.87
N VAL A 143 -4.96 -3.75 -5.31
CA VAL A 143 -3.49 -3.71 -5.45
C VAL A 143 -2.99 -2.34 -5.02
N ASN A 144 -2.06 -2.29 -4.07
CA ASN A 144 -1.39 -1.06 -3.66
C ASN A 144 0.12 -1.28 -3.58
N CYS A 145 0.91 -0.24 -3.86
CA CYS A 145 2.36 -0.25 -3.72
C CYS A 145 2.79 0.75 -2.64
N TYR A 146 3.66 0.31 -1.74
CA TYR A 146 4.20 1.10 -0.65
C TYR A 146 5.73 1.11 -0.71
N PRO A 147 6.41 2.17 -0.27
CA PRO A 147 7.86 2.16 -0.10
C PRO A 147 8.31 1.00 0.80
N ALA A 148 9.35 0.25 0.41
CA ALA A 148 9.73 -0.99 1.11
C ALA A 148 10.33 -0.78 2.52
N ASN A 149 10.55 0.46 2.95
CA ASN A 149 10.98 0.81 4.30
C ASN A 149 9.80 0.97 5.29
N GLN A 150 8.56 0.91 4.80
CA GLN A 150 7.35 0.86 5.63
C GLN A 150 7.16 -0.53 6.24
N ARG A 151 6.40 -0.61 7.34
CA ARG A 151 6.11 -1.88 8.00
C ARG A 151 4.94 -2.56 7.29
N GLU A 152 5.15 -3.80 6.84
CA GLU A 152 4.15 -4.59 6.08
C GLU A 152 2.79 -4.65 6.79
N SER A 153 2.76 -4.77 8.12
CA SER A 153 1.52 -4.78 8.92
C SER A 153 0.68 -3.50 8.79
N ASP A 154 1.31 -2.36 8.55
CA ASP A 154 0.63 -1.08 8.43
C ASP A 154 0.12 -0.90 7.00
N SER A 155 0.96 -1.27 6.04
CA SER A 155 0.64 -1.28 4.61
C SER A 155 -0.57 -2.18 4.31
N ILE A 156 -0.61 -3.40 4.86
CA ILE A 156 -1.75 -4.30 4.65
C ILE A 156 -3.04 -3.76 5.28
N LEU A 157 -2.99 -3.15 6.46
CA LEU A 157 -4.17 -2.58 7.10
C LEU A 157 -4.72 -1.41 6.30
N GLU A 158 -3.86 -0.52 5.81
CA GLU A 158 -4.25 0.59 4.95
C GLU A 158 -4.81 0.11 3.60
N HIS A 159 -4.18 -0.91 3.02
CA HIS A 159 -4.64 -1.57 1.80
C HIS A 159 -6.06 -2.11 1.92
N LEU A 160 -6.38 -2.78 3.03
CA LEU A 160 -7.70 -3.36 3.27
C LEU A 160 -8.75 -2.30 3.61
N LYS A 161 -8.41 -1.30 4.44
CA LYS A 161 -9.33 -0.20 4.78
C LYS A 161 -9.78 0.59 3.54
N GLY A 162 -8.95 0.65 2.49
CA GLY A 162 -9.27 1.36 1.24
C GLY A 162 -10.23 0.63 0.29
N GLN A 163 -10.51 -0.66 0.51
CA GLN A 163 -11.29 -1.50 -0.41
C GLN A 163 -12.79 -1.46 -0.11
N PRO A 164 -13.66 -1.67 -1.12
CA PRO A 164 -15.10 -1.78 -0.91
C PRO A 164 -15.53 -3.12 -0.28
N CYS A 165 -14.67 -4.14 -0.32
CA CYS A 165 -14.96 -5.47 0.23
C CYS A 165 -14.97 -5.44 1.76
N LYS A 166 -15.94 -6.13 2.37
CA LYS A 166 -16.09 -6.27 3.83
C LYS A 166 -15.76 -7.70 4.24
N TYR A 167 -14.48 -8.02 4.21
CA TYR A 167 -13.99 -9.35 4.58
C TYR A 167 -14.37 -9.70 6.02
N GLN A 168 -15.01 -10.85 6.18
CA GLN A 168 -15.26 -11.48 7.47
C GLN A 168 -14.04 -12.33 7.87
N GLU A 169 -13.39 -12.94 6.88
CA GLU A 169 -12.20 -13.75 7.04
C GLU A 169 -11.14 -13.31 6.02
N ILE A 170 -9.91 -13.10 6.49
CA ILE A 170 -8.78 -12.81 5.61
C ILE A 170 -7.57 -13.66 5.97
N GLY A 171 -7.07 -14.41 4.99
CA GLY A 171 -5.79 -15.08 5.06
C GLY A 171 -4.67 -14.09 4.77
N LEU A 172 -3.73 -13.95 5.69
CA LEU A 172 -2.51 -13.16 5.49
C LEU A 172 -1.33 -14.12 5.39
N ASP A 173 -0.47 -13.94 4.38
CA ASP A 173 0.80 -14.68 4.36
C ASP A 173 1.78 -14.06 5.37
N GLY A 174 2.28 -14.88 6.28
CA GLY A 174 3.28 -14.49 7.27
C GLY A 174 4.67 -14.73 6.70
N GLY A 175 5.18 -13.76 5.95
CA GLY A 175 6.50 -13.81 5.29
C GLY A 175 7.69 -14.11 6.20
#